data_AF-A0A3A0DUT3-F1
#
_entry.id   AF-A0A3A0DUT3-F1
#
_cell.length_a   1.000
_cell.length_b   1.000
_cell.length_c   1.000
_cell.angle_alpha   90.00
_cell.angle_beta   90.00
_cell.angle_gamma   90.00
#
_symmetry.space_group_name_H-M   'P 1'
#
loop_
_entity.id
_entity.type
_entity.pdbx_description
1 polymer ?
#
loop_
_entity_poly.entity_id
_entity_poly.type
_entity_poly.pdbx_seq_one_letter_code
_entity_poly.pdbx_strand_id
1 'polypeptide(L)'
;MIRTEKSTMNSWRPALASVLAGAAVCAATASTASATGTDKTQNLILATGLLDGQNEIVVCLDVVSGTLKGFVINTNTRQFFATYTAPSVAGDLNVAKGRDPKYTLVTGMSGFKPGPGGAKLGQCVIYVAEESSGNMVAYAVPWDAGAMSRAGAKINAAFVKIGVVKVGAGGPAAGGAVEEGGK
;
A
#
# COMPACT_ATOMS: atom_id res chain seq x y z
N MET A 1 -72.01 -22.93 -13.84
CA MET A 1 -71.52 -23.42 -15.14
C MET A 1 -72.30 -22.71 -16.23
N ILE A 2 -71.71 -21.72 -16.90
CA ILE A 2 -72.03 -21.23 -18.26
C ILE A 2 -70.89 -20.27 -18.63
N ARG A 3 -70.11 -20.68 -19.61
CA ARG A 3 -69.01 -19.95 -20.26
C ARG A 3 -69.65 -19.13 -21.38
N THR A 4 -69.39 -17.83 -21.41
CA THR A 4 -69.83 -16.96 -22.52
C THR A 4 -68.60 -16.32 -23.14
N GLU A 5 -68.12 -16.92 -24.22
CA GLU A 5 -67.14 -16.32 -25.13
C GLU A 5 -67.86 -15.31 -26.02
N LYS A 6 -67.35 -14.07 -26.08
CA LYS A 6 -67.63 -13.16 -27.18
C LYS A 6 -66.32 -12.76 -27.84
N SER A 7 -66.07 -13.44 -28.96
CA SER A 7 -65.25 -12.98 -30.06
C SER A 7 -65.86 -11.72 -30.66
N THR A 8 -65.06 -10.66 -30.80
CA THR A 8 -64.75 -9.98 -32.05
C THR A 8 -64.22 -8.58 -31.75
N MET A 9 -63.15 -8.18 -32.44
CA MET A 9 -63.01 -6.93 -33.20
C MET A 9 -61.54 -6.50 -33.29
N ASN A 10 -60.95 -7.03 -34.35
CA ASN A 10 -59.83 -6.51 -35.11
C ASN A 10 -60.11 -5.06 -35.58
N SER A 11 -59.16 -4.13 -35.41
CA SER A 11 -58.49 -3.46 -36.55
C SER A 11 -57.71 -2.18 -36.18
N TRP A 12 -56.52 -2.10 -36.79
CA TRP A 12 -55.93 -0.90 -37.42
C TRP A 12 -54.92 0.01 -36.66
N ARG A 13 -53.64 -0.41 -36.73
CA ARG A 13 -52.38 0.35 -37.02
C ARG A 13 -51.84 1.42 -36.03
N PRO A 14 -50.53 1.80 -36.11
CA PRO A 14 -49.31 1.09 -36.56
C PRO A 14 -48.16 1.12 -35.51
N ALA A 15 -47.12 0.30 -35.74
CA ALA A 15 -45.88 0.28 -34.96
C ALA A 15 -45.12 1.62 -35.03
N LEU A 16 -44.85 2.23 -33.89
CA LEU A 16 -43.81 3.27 -33.72
C LEU A 16 -43.19 3.15 -32.32
N ALA A 17 -41.97 2.61 -32.31
CA ALA A 17 -40.82 3.05 -31.51
C ALA A 17 -41.05 3.58 -30.08
N SER A 18 -40.58 2.81 -29.10
CA SER A 18 -39.75 3.38 -28.02
C SER A 18 -38.82 2.31 -27.46
N VAL A 19 -37.62 2.25 -28.07
CA VAL A 19 -36.38 1.91 -27.35
C VAL A 19 -36.34 2.81 -26.11
N LEU A 20 -36.23 2.26 -24.91
CA LEU A 20 -35.52 2.87 -23.76
C LEU A 20 -35.53 1.95 -22.53
N ALA A 21 -34.32 1.60 -22.11
CA ALA A 21 -33.89 1.50 -20.71
C ALA A 21 -34.37 0.32 -19.84
N GLY A 22 -33.63 -0.79 -19.92
CA GLY A 22 -33.37 -1.67 -18.78
C GLY A 22 -31.87 -1.80 -18.61
N ALA A 23 -31.22 -0.78 -18.04
CA ALA A 23 -29.77 -0.76 -17.82
C ALA A 23 -29.37 -1.93 -16.91
N ALA A 24 -28.65 -2.89 -17.50
CA ALA A 24 -28.08 -4.00 -16.77
C ALA A 24 -27.11 -3.49 -15.71
N VAL A 25 -27.34 -3.97 -14.49
CA VAL A 25 -26.50 -3.82 -13.31
C VAL A 25 -25.08 -4.25 -13.65
N CYS A 26 -24.21 -3.27 -13.90
CA CYS A 26 -22.76 -3.43 -13.87
C CYS A 26 -22.20 -2.27 -13.05
N ALA A 27 -22.59 -2.21 -11.77
CA ALA A 27 -21.76 -1.56 -10.77
C ALA A 27 -20.54 -2.46 -10.57
N ALA A 28 -19.62 -2.42 -11.53
CA ALA A 28 -18.26 -2.88 -11.32
C ALA A 28 -17.78 -2.14 -10.08
N THR A 29 -17.54 -2.88 -9.01
CA THR A 29 -16.81 -2.38 -7.85
C THR A 29 -15.49 -1.86 -8.39
N ALA A 30 -15.39 -0.55 -8.60
CA ALA A 30 -14.15 0.12 -8.94
C ALA A 30 -13.24 -0.06 -7.72
N SER A 31 -12.53 -1.18 -7.66
CA SER A 31 -11.36 -1.31 -6.81
C SER A 31 -10.43 -0.20 -7.23
N THR A 32 -10.11 0.71 -6.30
CA THR A 32 -9.11 1.75 -6.52
C THR A 32 -7.82 1.08 -6.99
N ALA A 33 -7.49 1.26 -8.27
CA ALA A 33 -6.25 0.76 -8.82
C ALA A 33 -5.11 1.60 -8.26
N SER A 34 -4.41 1.07 -7.26
CA SER A 34 -3.14 1.62 -6.82
C SER A 34 -2.05 1.02 -7.70
N ALA A 35 -1.48 1.84 -8.59
CA ALA A 35 -0.33 1.43 -9.38
C ALA A 35 0.93 1.66 -8.55
N THR A 36 1.51 0.56 -8.04
CA THR A 36 2.85 0.59 -7.44
C THR A 36 3.87 0.32 -8.54
N GLY A 37 4.73 1.30 -8.82
CA GLY A 37 5.89 1.13 -9.68
C GLY A 37 7.15 0.85 -8.88
N THR A 38 8.10 0.11 -9.43
CA THR A 38 9.48 0.06 -8.94
C THR A 38 10.40 0.26 -10.14
N ASP A 39 11.32 1.22 -10.03
CA ASP A 39 12.37 1.43 -11.02
C ASP A 39 13.73 1.47 -10.33
N LYS A 40 14.76 0.98 -11.01
CA LYS A 40 16.12 0.89 -10.50
C LYS A 40 17.08 1.56 -11.48
N THR A 41 17.84 2.53 -10.97
CA THR A 41 19.09 2.99 -11.56
C THR A 41 20.26 2.40 -10.77
N GLN A 42 21.51 2.65 -11.20
CA GLN A 42 22.69 2.04 -10.57
C GLN A 42 22.85 2.41 -9.09
N ASN A 43 22.43 3.62 -8.68
CA ASN A 43 22.64 4.12 -7.32
C ASN A 43 21.34 4.36 -6.54
N LEU A 44 20.20 4.43 -7.24
CA LEU A 44 18.93 4.79 -6.65
C LEU A 44 17.85 3.80 -7.09
N ILE A 45 17.10 3.28 -6.13
CA ILE A 45 15.93 2.46 -6.39
C ILE A 45 14.72 3.21 -5.85
N LEU A 46 13.67 3.34 -6.64
CA LEU A 46 12.44 4.00 -6.21
C LEU A 46 11.25 3.04 -6.27
N ALA A 47 10.30 3.26 -5.37
CA ALA A 47 8.98 2.64 -5.43
C ALA A 47 7.90 3.56 -4.91
N THR A 48 6.65 3.33 -5.29
CA THR A 48 5.50 4.10 -4.80
C THR A 48 4.47 3.22 -4.13
N GLY A 49 3.81 3.69 -3.08
CA GLY A 49 2.83 2.90 -2.35
C GLY A 49 1.74 3.74 -1.71
N LEU A 50 0.55 3.16 -1.62
CA LEU A 50 -0.62 3.83 -1.07
C LEU A 50 -0.54 3.90 0.47
N LEU A 51 -0.49 5.10 1.05
CA LEU A 51 -0.51 5.29 2.51
C LEU A 51 -1.91 5.25 3.09
N ASP A 52 -2.86 5.86 2.40
CA ASP A 52 -4.28 5.84 2.70
C ASP A 52 -5.08 6.00 1.40
N GLY A 53 -6.41 6.07 1.47
CA GLY A 53 -7.25 6.15 0.27
C GLY A 53 -6.99 7.33 -0.67
N GLN A 54 -6.19 8.34 -0.30
CA GLN A 54 -5.92 9.55 -1.10
C GLN A 54 -4.44 9.92 -1.20
N ASN A 55 -3.59 9.43 -0.31
CA ASN A 55 -2.19 9.82 -0.19
C ASN A 55 -1.26 8.67 -0.56
N GLU A 56 -0.21 9.01 -1.29
CA GLU A 56 0.83 8.08 -1.73
C GLU A 56 2.17 8.46 -1.09
N ILE A 57 3.00 7.46 -0.80
CA ILE A 57 4.40 7.64 -0.46
C ILE A 57 5.28 7.26 -1.65
N VAL A 58 6.26 8.10 -1.94
CA VAL A 58 7.38 7.76 -2.81
C VAL A 58 8.55 7.39 -1.92
N VAL A 59 9.08 6.19 -2.10
CA VAL A 59 10.25 5.69 -1.36
C VAL A 59 11.45 5.57 -2.28
N CYS A 60 12.61 5.97 -1.77
CA CYS A 60 13.88 5.95 -2.47
C CYS A 60 14.92 5.29 -1.58
N LEU A 61 15.55 4.25 -2.09
CA LEU A 61 16.71 3.60 -1.49
C LEU A 61 17.97 4.06 -2.23
N ASP A 62 18.88 4.70 -1.50
CA ASP A 62 20.24 4.91 -1.97
C ASP A 62 21.05 3.64 -1.73
N VAL A 63 21.49 3.00 -2.81
CA VAL A 63 22.20 1.72 -2.77
C VAL A 63 23.57 1.87 -2.11
N VAL A 64 24.24 3.01 -2.27
CA VAL A 64 25.61 3.23 -1.79
C VAL A 64 25.62 3.46 -0.28
N SER A 65 24.74 4.33 0.21
CA SER A 65 24.64 4.58 1.66
C SER A 65 23.79 3.55 2.40
N GLY A 66 22.95 2.79 1.68
CA GLY A 66 21.94 1.91 2.26
C GLY A 66 20.85 2.68 3.02
N THR A 67 20.70 3.99 2.75
CA THR A 67 19.67 4.82 3.40
C THR A 67 18.37 4.73 2.63
N LEU A 68 17.29 4.37 3.32
CA LEU A 68 15.94 4.40 2.77
C LEU A 68 15.26 5.71 3.21
N LYS A 69 14.72 6.45 2.24
CA LYS A 69 13.93 7.66 2.49
C LYS A 69 12.54 7.51 1.89
N GLY A 70 11.54 8.07 2.56
CA GLY A 70 10.17 8.15 2.07
C GLY A 70 9.66 9.57 2.10
N PHE A 71 8.90 9.96 1.09
CA PHE A 71 8.37 11.29 0.93
C PHE A 71 6.88 11.24 0.64
N VAL A 72 6.11 12.10 1.31
CA VAL A 72 4.67 12.22 1.13
C VAL A 72 4.33 13.63 0.71
N ILE A 73 3.49 13.75 -0.31
CA ILE A 73 2.96 15.00 -0.80
C ILE A 73 1.66 15.30 -0.06
N ASN A 74 1.51 16.53 0.42
CA ASN A 74 0.22 17.03 0.88
C ASN A 74 -0.61 17.44 -0.34
N THR A 75 -1.74 16.77 -0.56
CA THR A 75 -2.62 16.98 -1.71
C THR A 75 -3.27 18.37 -1.72
N ASN A 76 -3.45 18.99 -0.54
CA ASN A 76 -4.03 20.32 -0.41
C ASN A 76 -3.03 21.42 -0.82
N THR A 77 -1.77 21.31 -0.37
CA THR A 77 -0.75 22.35 -0.61
C THR A 77 0.14 22.06 -1.81
N ARG A 78 0.09 20.84 -2.37
CA ARG A 78 0.92 20.36 -3.48
C ARG A 78 2.42 20.43 -3.18
N GLN A 79 2.80 20.22 -1.92
CA GLN A 79 4.18 20.24 -1.45
C GLN A 79 4.52 18.97 -0.65
N PHE A 80 5.80 18.60 -0.65
CA PHE A 80 6.29 17.56 0.26
C PHE A 80 6.15 18.01 1.71
N PHE A 81 5.56 17.13 2.52
CA PHE A 81 5.15 17.44 3.88
C PHE A 81 5.71 16.47 4.92
N ALA A 82 5.81 15.19 4.58
CA ALA A 82 6.37 14.17 5.46
C ALA A 82 7.63 13.54 4.84
N THR A 83 8.65 13.37 5.67
CA THR A 83 9.86 12.61 5.37
C THR A 83 10.00 11.48 6.38
N TYR A 84 10.22 10.27 5.87
CA TYR A 84 10.53 9.08 6.66
C TYR A 84 11.93 8.59 6.34
N THR A 85 12.69 8.13 7.33
CA THR A 85 14.07 7.66 7.11
C THR A 85 14.34 6.34 7.85
N ALA A 86 15.01 5.40 7.18
CA ALA A 86 15.75 4.32 7.82
C ALA A 86 17.24 4.50 7.48
N PRO A 87 18.12 4.71 8.48
CA PRO A 87 19.49 5.16 8.26
C PRO A 87 20.39 4.10 7.64
N SER A 88 20.11 2.81 7.87
CA SER A 88 20.88 1.72 7.27
C SER A 88 20.06 0.45 7.12
N VAL A 89 19.66 0.15 5.89
CA VAL A 89 19.02 -1.13 5.54
C VAL A 89 20.01 -2.29 5.66
N ALA A 90 21.29 -2.06 5.35
CA ALA A 90 22.36 -3.04 5.53
C ALA A 90 22.45 -3.53 6.99
N GLY A 91 22.39 -2.58 7.94
CA GLY A 91 22.37 -2.86 9.36
C GLY A 91 21.13 -3.66 9.78
N ASP A 92 19.96 -3.30 9.24
CA ASP A 92 18.72 -4.01 9.55
C ASP A 92 18.67 -5.43 9.01
N LEU A 93 19.33 -5.68 7.88
CA LEU A 93 19.44 -6.98 7.22
C LEU A 93 20.61 -7.83 7.72
N ASN A 94 21.43 -7.33 8.65
CA ASN A 94 22.67 -7.97 9.12
C ASN A 94 23.61 -8.37 7.97
N VAL A 95 23.75 -7.50 6.96
CA VAL A 95 24.70 -7.72 5.86
C VAL A 95 26.13 -7.62 6.40
N ALA A 96 27.00 -8.55 6.01
CA ALA A 96 28.40 -8.52 6.41
C ALA A 96 29.09 -7.22 5.94
N LYS A 97 29.79 -6.55 6.86
CA LYS A 97 30.52 -5.31 6.58
C LYS A 97 31.58 -5.53 5.50
N GLY A 98 31.77 -4.55 4.62
CA GLY A 98 32.76 -4.60 3.53
C GLY A 98 32.31 -5.36 2.28
N ARG A 99 31.04 -5.79 2.22
CA ARG A 99 30.41 -6.28 0.99
C ARG A 99 29.71 -5.13 0.27
N ASP A 100 29.57 -5.26 -1.05
CA ASP A 100 28.73 -4.39 -1.88
C ASP A 100 27.34 -5.05 -2.03
N PRO A 101 26.34 -4.64 -1.22
CA PRO A 101 25.03 -5.27 -1.23
C PRO A 101 24.21 -4.85 -2.44
N LYS A 102 23.52 -5.80 -3.05
CA LYS A 102 22.55 -5.53 -4.11
C LYS A 102 21.15 -5.59 -3.54
N TYR A 103 20.42 -4.47 -3.65
CA TYR A 103 19.08 -4.37 -3.10
C TYR A 103 18.01 -4.49 -4.16
N THR A 104 16.84 -4.99 -3.74
CA THR A 104 15.57 -4.83 -4.43
C THR A 104 14.57 -4.22 -3.46
N LEU A 105 13.82 -3.24 -3.94
CA LEU A 105 12.81 -2.50 -3.18
C LEU A 105 11.45 -2.76 -3.83
N VAL A 106 10.44 -3.10 -3.05
CA VAL A 106 9.05 -3.22 -3.52
C VAL A 106 8.12 -2.71 -2.43
N THR A 107 7.02 -2.09 -2.82
CA THR A 107 5.94 -1.68 -1.91
C THR A 107 4.73 -2.58 -2.09
N GLY A 108 3.97 -2.76 -1.01
CA GLY A 108 2.72 -3.51 -1.01
C GLY A 108 1.71 -2.92 -0.05
N MET A 109 0.47 -3.41 -0.13
CA MET A 109 -0.60 -2.98 0.77
C MET A 109 -0.69 -3.90 1.98
N SER A 110 -0.90 -3.33 3.17
CA SER A 110 -1.35 -4.09 4.34
C SER A 110 -2.32 -3.29 5.20
N GLY A 111 -3.27 -4.00 5.82
CA GLY A 111 -4.19 -3.44 6.81
C GLY A 111 -3.69 -3.66 8.23
N PHE A 112 -2.61 -2.97 8.63
CA PHE A 112 -2.11 -3.08 10.00
C PHE A 112 -3.20 -2.68 11.00
N LYS A 113 -3.42 -3.53 12.00
CA LYS A 113 -4.20 -3.14 13.17
C LYS A 113 -3.40 -2.07 13.94
N PRO A 114 -4.08 -1.08 14.57
CA PRO A 114 -3.40 -0.14 15.44
C PRO A 114 -2.56 -0.87 16.49
N GLY A 115 -1.29 -0.50 16.61
CA GLY A 115 -0.39 -1.07 17.59
C GLY A 115 -0.68 -0.59 19.02
N PRO A 116 -0.05 -1.20 20.03
CA PRO A 116 -0.06 -0.68 21.40
C PRO A 116 0.37 0.79 21.43
N GLY A 117 -0.36 1.65 22.13
CA GLY A 117 -0.10 3.09 22.15
C GLY A 117 -0.77 3.91 21.02
N GLY A 118 -1.58 3.27 20.17
CA GLY A 118 -2.44 3.98 19.21
C GLY A 118 -1.71 4.61 18.02
N ALA A 119 -0.44 4.25 17.80
CA ALA A 119 0.31 4.68 16.62
C ALA A 119 -0.40 4.14 15.37
N LYS A 120 -0.91 5.06 14.55
CA LYS A 120 -1.54 4.73 13.28
C LYS A 120 -0.45 4.44 12.26
N LEU A 121 -0.57 3.28 11.61
CA LEU A 121 0.30 2.89 10.50
C LEU A 121 -0.47 3.11 9.20
N GLY A 122 0.25 3.53 8.16
CA GLY A 122 -0.28 3.63 6.82
C GLY A 122 -0.55 2.24 6.22
N GLN A 123 -1.31 2.21 5.14
CA GLN A 123 -1.64 1.00 4.40
C GLN A 123 -0.47 0.49 3.54
N CYS A 124 0.66 1.20 3.51
CA CYS A 124 1.85 0.83 2.74
C CYS A 124 2.86 0.05 3.60
N VAL A 125 3.36 -1.05 3.03
CA VAL A 125 4.52 -1.78 3.53
C VAL A 125 5.64 -1.69 2.50
N ILE A 126 6.85 -1.44 2.96
CA ILE A 126 8.03 -1.35 2.13
C ILE A 126 8.89 -2.59 2.42
N TYR A 127 9.11 -3.40 1.39
CA TYR A 127 9.97 -4.57 1.44
C TYR A 127 11.30 -4.23 0.80
N VAL A 128 12.39 -4.49 1.52
CA VAL A 128 13.74 -4.40 0.98
C VAL A 128 14.42 -5.74 1.14
N ALA A 129 14.83 -6.33 0.02
CA ALA A 129 15.59 -7.56 -0.02
C ALA A 129 17.03 -7.27 -0.44
N GLU A 130 17.99 -7.97 0.16
CA GLU A 130 19.38 -7.99 -0.29
C GLU A 130 19.68 -9.34 -0.96
N GLU A 131 20.18 -9.26 -2.19
CA GLU A 131 20.28 -10.40 -3.12
C GLU A 131 21.28 -11.46 -2.63
N SER A 132 22.41 -11.05 -2.04
CA SER A 132 23.50 -11.97 -1.73
C SER A 132 23.32 -12.74 -0.43
N SER A 133 22.68 -12.15 0.57
CA SER A 133 22.31 -12.78 1.84
C SER A 133 20.96 -13.49 1.77
N GLY A 134 20.10 -13.09 0.82
CA GLY A 134 18.73 -13.54 0.74
C GLY A 134 17.89 -13.09 1.94
N ASN A 135 18.32 -12.06 2.66
CA ASN A 135 17.57 -11.47 3.77
C ASN A 135 16.63 -10.38 3.23
N MET A 136 15.44 -10.29 3.81
CA MET A 136 14.45 -9.26 3.49
C MET A 136 13.91 -8.63 4.77
N VAL A 137 13.81 -7.30 4.77
CA VAL A 137 13.23 -6.51 5.85
C VAL A 137 11.93 -5.87 5.36
N ALA A 138 10.95 -5.79 6.25
CA ALA A 138 9.71 -5.06 6.03
C ALA A 138 9.65 -3.83 6.94
N TYR A 139 9.27 -2.69 6.36
CA TYR A 139 9.04 -1.44 7.06
C TYR A 139 7.59 -0.98 6.90
N ALA A 140 6.97 -0.53 7.98
CA ALA A 140 5.72 0.20 7.96
C ALA A 140 5.98 1.71 8.06
N VAL A 141 5.03 2.48 7.54
CA VAL A 141 5.07 3.93 7.62
C VAL A 141 4.14 4.40 8.74
N PRO A 142 4.63 5.09 9.78
CA PRO A 142 3.75 5.72 10.75
C PRO A 142 2.99 6.85 10.05
N TRP A 143 1.66 6.80 10.06
CA TRP A 143 0.81 7.69 9.28
C TRP A 143 -0.37 8.19 10.11
N ASP A 144 -0.42 9.51 10.30
CA ASP A 144 -1.61 10.19 10.83
C ASP A 144 -2.12 11.20 9.81
N ALA A 145 -3.17 10.85 9.07
CA ALA A 145 -3.82 11.74 8.12
C ALA A 145 -4.28 13.06 8.77
N GLY A 146 -4.61 13.05 10.07
CA GLY A 146 -4.99 14.26 10.81
C GLY A 146 -3.85 15.27 10.96
N ALA A 147 -2.60 14.83 10.87
CA ALA A 147 -1.45 15.73 10.87
C ALA A 147 -1.38 16.57 9.58
N MET A 148 -1.85 16.04 8.44
CA MET A 148 -1.88 16.77 7.17
C MET A 148 -2.87 17.95 7.18
N SER A 149 -3.99 17.81 7.90
CA SER A 149 -5.00 18.88 8.07
C SER A 149 -4.53 20.01 8.99
N ARG A 150 -3.49 19.80 9.79
CA ARG A 150 -2.86 20.84 10.60
C ARG A 150 -1.92 21.63 9.71
N ALA A 151 -2.43 22.69 9.09
CA ALA A 151 -1.70 23.54 8.14
C ALA A 151 -0.27 23.88 8.63
N GLY A 152 0.74 23.21 8.03
CA GLY A 152 2.17 23.51 8.22
C GLY A 152 3.01 22.53 9.04
N ALA A 153 2.42 21.52 9.70
CA ALA A 153 3.16 20.62 10.59
C ALA A 153 4.00 19.55 9.85
N LYS A 154 5.21 19.87 9.39
CA LYS A 154 6.08 18.88 8.70
C LYS A 154 6.35 17.66 9.59
N ILE A 155 6.23 16.47 9.00
CA ILE A 155 6.56 15.21 9.68
C ILE A 155 7.99 14.82 9.30
N ASN A 156 8.85 14.58 10.29
CA ASN A 156 10.13 13.92 10.10
C ASN A 156 10.20 12.76 11.09
N ALA A 157 10.12 11.54 10.60
CA ALA A 157 10.03 10.35 11.45
C ALA A 157 10.88 9.20 10.90
N ALA A 158 11.10 8.18 11.73
CA ALA A 158 11.69 6.93 11.27
C ALA A 158 10.61 6.02 10.69
N PHE A 159 11.00 5.15 9.75
CA PHE A 159 10.17 4.00 9.43
C PHE A 159 10.07 3.04 10.62
N VAL A 160 8.95 2.34 10.75
CA VAL A 160 8.78 1.30 11.77
C VAL A 160 9.22 -0.02 11.17
N LYS A 161 10.33 -0.59 11.64
CA LYS A 161 10.77 -1.93 11.27
C LYS A 161 9.78 -2.98 11.79
N ILE A 162 9.22 -3.78 10.90
CA ILE A 162 8.23 -4.81 11.22
C ILE A 162 8.90 -6.14 11.52
N GLY A 163 9.86 -6.53 10.68
CA GLY A 163 10.54 -7.80 10.82
C GLY A 163 11.56 -8.03 9.72
N VAL A 164 12.37 -9.07 9.92
CA VAL A 164 13.40 -9.53 8.98
C VAL A 164 13.22 -11.03 8.77
N VAL A 165 13.28 -11.47 7.53
CA VAL A 165 13.17 -12.89 7.16
C VAL A 165 14.36 -13.27 6.26
N LYS A 166 14.74 -14.54 6.28
CA LYS A 166 15.68 -15.09 5.29
C LYS A 166 14.86 -15.88 4.27
N VAL A 167 14.81 -15.40 3.03
CA VAL A 167 13.95 -15.95 1.96
C VAL A 167 14.27 -17.42 1.66
N GLY A 168 15.56 -17.81 1.76
CA GLY A 168 16.02 -19.18 1.52
C GLY A 168 15.94 -20.13 2.72
N ALA A 169 15.60 -19.64 3.92
CA ALA A 169 15.40 -20.49 5.09
C ALA A 169 13.89 -20.59 5.35
N GLY A 170 13.36 -21.82 5.43
CA GLY A 170 11.92 -22.07 5.49
C GLY A 170 11.17 -21.23 6.53
N GLY A 171 10.46 -20.21 6.06
CA GLY A 171 9.47 -19.43 6.83
C GLY A 171 10.04 -18.37 7.78
N PRO A 172 9.24 -17.34 8.11
CA PRO A 172 9.62 -16.33 9.08
C PRO A 172 9.85 -16.99 10.44
N ALA A 173 10.98 -16.67 11.10
CA ALA A 173 11.15 -16.99 12.50
C ALA A 173 9.97 -16.38 13.27
N ALA A 174 9.19 -17.21 13.94
CA ALA A 174 8.01 -16.77 14.68
C ALA A 174 8.40 -15.59 15.58
N GLY A 175 7.67 -14.48 15.43
CA GLY A 175 7.90 -13.26 16.21
C GLY A 175 7.98 -13.59 17.68
N GLY A 176 8.99 -13.02 18.36
CA GLY A 176 9.26 -13.29 19.77
C GLY A 176 7.98 -13.23 20.59
N ALA A 177 7.64 -14.37 21.21
CA ALA A 177 6.63 -14.39 22.24
C ALA A 177 7.05 -13.38 23.31
N VAL A 178 6.17 -12.42 23.58
CA VAL A 178 6.28 -11.59 24.78
C VAL A 178 6.19 -12.57 25.95
N GLU A 179 7.29 -12.77 26.67
CA GLU A 179 7.29 -13.44 27.96
C GLU A 179 6.33 -12.67 28.87
N GLU A 180 5.17 -13.26 29.13
CA GLU A 180 4.27 -12.83 30.18
C GLU A 180 4.98 -13.09 31.50
N GLY A 181 5.70 -12.09 31.97
CA GLY A 181 6.44 -12.11 33.23
C GLY A 181 5.48 -12.34 34.38
N GLY A 182 5.52 -13.55 34.91
CA GLY A 182 4.88 -13.90 36.16
C GLY A 182 5.44 -13.09 37.33
N LYS A 183 4.54 -12.54 38.12
CA LYS A 183 4.66 -12.53 39.58
C LYS A 183 3.28 -12.58 40.21
#